data_AF-A0A820FAK0-F1
#
_entry.id   AF-A0A820FAK0-F1
#
_cell.length_a   1.000
_cell.length_b   1.000
_cell.length_c   1.000
_cell.angle_alpha   90.00
_cell.angle_beta   90.00
_cell.angle_gamma   90.00
#
_symmetry.space_group_name_H-M   'P 1'
#
loop_
_entity.id
_entity.type
_entity.pdbx_description
1 polymer ?
#
loop_
_entity_poly.entity_id
_entity_poly.type
_entity_poly.pdbx_seq_one_letter_code
_entity_poly.pdbx_strand_id
1 'polypeptide(L)'
;MKTTGKSNIPLISNSFVTCYSDYLVIHLYYFPFGNKKVKYSDIRLCEFHSTDELDIFSYKLWGMSLTPVWWHCDMKRFMRKNYILLDKNHWPLIGLTMDDNILINVYNLIKEKMSSNQSNIYNEKKMPLQVGDQAPDFTLYNTDRKEVSLKDLTSKSNAVLLFFPLAFTSVCTQELCSARDDIKKYEK
;
A
#
# COMPACT_ATOMS: atom_id res chain seq x y z
N MET A 1 13.62 -31.81 22.31
CA MET A 1 13.50 -32.22 20.89
C MET A 1 13.09 -31.01 20.07
N LYS A 2 14.01 -30.45 19.28
CA LYS A 2 13.71 -29.35 18.36
C LYS A 2 12.97 -29.94 17.16
N THR A 3 11.75 -29.47 16.92
CA THR A 3 10.97 -29.82 15.73
C THR A 3 11.72 -29.37 14.47
N THR A 4 12.09 -30.34 13.65
CA THR A 4 12.67 -30.20 12.32
C THR A 4 11.73 -29.38 11.43
N GLY A 5 12.05 -28.09 11.24
CA GLY A 5 11.36 -27.23 10.29
C GLY A 5 11.67 -27.67 8.85
N LYS A 6 10.62 -27.81 8.04
CA LYS A 6 10.73 -28.05 6.59
C LYS A 6 11.78 -27.10 5.99
N SER A 7 12.77 -27.65 5.29
CA SER A 7 13.75 -26.88 4.53
C SER A 7 13.02 -26.16 3.39
N ASN A 8 12.71 -24.88 3.58
CA ASN A 8 12.17 -24.04 2.51
C ASN A 8 13.29 -23.77 1.50
N ILE A 9 13.26 -24.47 0.37
CA ILE A 9 14.21 -24.28 -0.72
C ILE A 9 13.90 -22.95 -1.42
N PRO A 10 14.89 -22.06 -1.64
CA PRO A 10 14.65 -20.80 -2.32
C PRO A 10 14.34 -21.02 -3.81
N LEU A 11 13.33 -20.32 -4.32
CA LEU A 11 12.94 -20.33 -5.74
C LEU A 11 13.85 -19.41 -6.57
N ILE A 12 14.16 -18.23 -6.02
CA ILE A 12 15.11 -17.26 -6.57
C ILE A 12 15.96 -16.78 -5.39
N SER A 13 17.28 -16.68 -5.57
CA SER A 13 18.15 -16.11 -4.55
C SER A 13 19.26 -15.29 -5.19
N ASN A 14 19.42 -14.05 -4.73
CA ASN A 14 20.51 -13.16 -5.12
C ASN A 14 20.93 -12.30 -3.91
N SER A 15 21.90 -11.39 -4.11
CA SER A 15 22.46 -10.54 -3.06
C SER A 15 21.46 -9.57 -2.40
N PHE A 16 20.33 -9.27 -3.04
CA PHE A 16 19.32 -8.33 -2.58
C PHE A 16 18.04 -9.00 -2.09
N VAL A 17 17.63 -10.11 -2.73
CA VAL A 17 16.35 -10.79 -2.42
C VAL A 17 16.50 -12.30 -2.51
N THR A 18 15.86 -13.00 -1.58
CA THR A 18 15.58 -14.44 -1.67
C THR A 18 14.07 -14.67 -1.63
N CYS A 19 13.53 -15.27 -2.68
CA CYS A 19 12.12 -15.65 -2.80
C CYS A 19 11.92 -17.12 -2.44
N TYR A 20 10.95 -17.40 -1.58
CA TYR A 20 10.50 -18.74 -1.20
C TYR A 20 9.08 -18.98 -1.75
N SER A 21 8.43 -20.09 -1.38
CA SER A 21 7.07 -20.38 -1.83
C SER A 21 6.04 -19.35 -1.33
N ASP A 22 6.13 -18.93 -0.07
CA ASP A 22 5.08 -18.18 0.62
C ASP A 22 5.48 -16.74 0.97
N TYR A 23 6.78 -16.43 0.90
CA TYR A 23 7.34 -15.14 1.26
C TYR A 23 8.64 -14.86 0.52
N LEU A 24 9.05 -13.60 0.53
CA LEU A 24 10.38 -13.16 0.14
C LEU A 24 11.13 -12.54 1.32
N VAL A 25 12.45 -12.58 1.26
CA VAL A 25 13.36 -11.93 2.21
C VAL A 25 14.17 -10.90 1.43
N ILE A 26 14.10 -9.65 1.86
CA ILE A 26 14.88 -8.55 1.32
C ILE A 26 16.11 -8.40 2.22
N HIS A 27 17.29 -8.62 1.65
CA HIS A 27 18.57 -8.53 2.34
C HIS A 27 19.00 -7.08 2.51
N LEU A 28 19.70 -6.78 3.62
CA LEU A 28 20.22 -5.45 3.91
C LEU A 28 19.14 -4.34 3.82
N TYR A 29 17.91 -4.69 4.18
CA TYR A 29 16.79 -3.74 4.24
C TYR A 29 16.93 -2.78 5.43
N TYR A 30 17.45 -3.28 6.54
CA TYR A 30 17.85 -2.51 7.72
C TYR A 30 19.37 -2.57 7.85
N PHE A 31 20.06 -1.91 6.92
CA PHE A 31 21.52 -1.83 6.89
C PHE A 31 22.11 -1.40 8.27
N PRO A 32 23.21 -2.02 8.77
CA PRO A 32 24.14 -2.89 8.04
C PRO A 32 23.84 -4.40 8.01
N PHE A 33 22.94 -4.94 8.84
CA PHE A 33 22.80 -6.40 8.98
C PHE A 33 21.36 -6.93 8.96
N GLY A 34 20.36 -6.07 8.93
CA GLY A 34 18.96 -6.49 9.06
C GLY A 34 18.27 -6.76 7.72
N ASN A 35 17.47 -7.83 7.70
CA ASN A 35 16.67 -8.26 6.56
C ASN A 35 15.17 -8.02 6.84
N LYS A 36 14.38 -7.85 5.78
CA LYS A 36 12.91 -7.74 5.90
C LYS A 36 12.24 -8.93 5.24
N LYS A 37 11.47 -9.69 6.01
CA LYS A 37 10.61 -10.76 5.49
C LYS A 37 9.25 -10.17 5.10
N VAL A 38 8.79 -10.46 3.88
CA VAL A 38 7.50 -10.02 3.35
C VAL A 38 6.75 -11.23 2.81
N LYS A 39 5.58 -11.54 3.38
CA LYS A 39 4.71 -12.59 2.85
C LYS A 39 4.02 -12.10 1.60
N TYR A 40 3.81 -12.97 0.61
CA TYR A 40 3.09 -12.58 -0.61
C TYR A 40 1.63 -12.23 -0.33
N SER A 41 1.00 -12.84 0.68
CA SER A 41 -0.34 -12.51 1.17
C SER A 41 -0.50 -11.08 1.65
N ASP A 42 0.60 -10.46 2.11
CA ASP A 42 0.57 -9.11 2.67
C ASP A 42 0.79 -8.04 1.59
N ILE A 43 1.12 -8.44 0.36
CA ILE A 43 1.37 -7.52 -0.76
C ILE A 43 0.04 -7.28 -1.47
N ARG A 44 -0.45 -6.03 -1.42
CA ARG A 44 -1.68 -5.60 -2.09
C ARG A 44 -1.41 -5.24 -3.55
N LEU A 45 -0.29 -4.55 -3.79
CA LEU A 45 0.09 -4.05 -5.10
C LEU A 45 1.59 -4.27 -5.32
N CYS A 46 1.92 -4.62 -6.56
CA CYS A 46 3.28 -4.80 -7.05
C CYS A 46 3.36 -4.12 -8.42
N GLU A 47 4.12 -3.05 -8.53
CA GLU A 47 4.27 -2.24 -9.75
C GLU A 47 5.71 -2.25 -10.23
N PHE A 48 5.88 -2.09 -11.54
CA PHE A 48 7.17 -2.03 -12.20
C PHE A 48 7.31 -0.66 -12.85
N HIS A 49 8.38 0.06 -12.52
CA HIS A 49 8.58 1.45 -12.91
C HIS A 49 9.97 1.68 -13.48
N SER A 50 10.12 2.72 -14.32
CA SER A 50 11.43 3.25 -14.72
C SER A 50 12.00 4.12 -13.61
N THR A 51 13.31 4.03 -13.36
CA THR A 51 14.01 4.93 -12.42
C THR A 51 14.09 6.37 -12.91
N ASP A 52 13.83 6.62 -14.19
CA ASP A 52 13.74 8.00 -14.74
C ASP A 52 12.57 8.78 -14.13
N GLU A 53 11.57 8.08 -13.57
CA GLU A 53 10.44 8.67 -12.85
C GLU A 53 10.81 9.10 -11.42
N LEU A 54 11.99 8.70 -10.92
CA LEU A 54 12.45 9.08 -9.59
C LEU A 54 13.12 10.46 -9.63
N ASP A 55 12.61 11.38 -8.83
CA ASP A 55 13.25 12.68 -8.61
C ASP A 55 14.71 12.50 -8.14
N ILE A 56 15.60 13.43 -8.49
CA ILE A 56 17.03 13.37 -8.17
C ILE A 56 17.28 13.26 -6.66
N PHE A 57 16.37 13.81 -5.84
CA PHE A 57 16.37 13.73 -4.37
C PHE A 57 15.91 12.37 -3.81
N SER A 58 15.38 11.49 -4.67
CA SER A 58 14.93 10.14 -4.34
C SER A 58 16.04 9.10 -4.42
N TYR A 59 17.20 9.45 -4.99
CA TYR A 59 18.37 8.57 -5.08
C TYR A 59 19.07 8.46 -3.73
N LYS A 60 18.60 7.52 -2.91
CA LYS A 60 19.27 7.11 -1.68
C LYS A 60 19.79 5.69 -1.80
N LEU A 61 21.00 5.43 -1.31
CA LEU A 61 21.59 4.09 -1.35
C LEU A 61 20.80 3.06 -0.52
N TRP A 62 20.17 3.49 0.59
CA TRP A 62 19.27 2.70 1.44
C TRP A 62 18.31 3.60 2.23
N GLY A 63 17.21 3.05 2.74
CA GLY A 63 16.27 3.78 3.60
C GLY A 63 15.33 4.70 2.83
N MET A 64 14.71 5.64 3.55
CA MET A 64 13.73 6.58 2.99
C MET A 64 14.34 7.98 2.78
N SER A 65 13.84 8.72 1.78
CA SER A 65 14.14 10.14 1.52
C SER A 65 12.87 10.99 1.73
N LEU A 66 12.60 11.98 0.87
CA LEU A 66 11.35 12.76 0.83
C LEU A 66 10.16 11.98 0.22
N THR A 67 10.41 10.80 -0.35
CA THR A 67 9.37 9.89 -0.87
C THR A 67 8.94 8.86 0.17
N PRO A 68 7.71 8.33 0.12
CA PRO A 68 7.24 7.29 1.05
C PRO A 68 7.87 5.90 0.78
N VAL A 69 8.88 5.82 -0.09
CA VAL A 69 9.52 4.58 -0.51
C VAL A 69 10.76 4.32 0.34
N TRP A 70 10.79 3.15 0.98
CA TRP A 70 11.95 2.67 1.74
C TRP A 70 12.71 1.60 0.96
N TRP A 71 13.98 1.90 0.70
CA TRP A 71 14.84 1.10 -0.15
C TRP A 71 15.77 0.19 0.66
N HIS A 72 16.07 -0.99 0.13
CA HIS A 72 17.20 -1.80 0.61
C HIS A 72 18.55 -1.17 0.22
N CYS A 73 19.65 -1.65 0.79
CA CYS A 73 20.97 -1.20 0.37
C CYS A 73 21.28 -1.68 -1.06
N ASP A 74 21.53 -0.74 -1.99
CA ASP A 74 22.05 -1.02 -3.34
C ASP A 74 23.05 0.08 -3.74
N MET A 75 24.35 -0.26 -3.71
CA MET A 75 25.43 0.67 -4.09
C MET A 75 25.43 1.03 -5.57
N LYS A 76 24.76 0.25 -6.42
CA LYS A 76 24.68 0.48 -7.86
C LYS A 76 23.34 1.07 -8.28
N ARG A 77 22.51 1.53 -7.33
CA ARG A 77 21.14 2.05 -7.57
C ARG A 77 21.09 3.12 -8.66
N PHE A 78 22.08 4.02 -8.70
CA PHE A 78 22.17 5.09 -9.70
C PHE A 78 22.42 4.60 -11.13
N MET A 79 22.83 3.34 -11.32
CA MET A 79 23.01 2.71 -12.64
C MET A 79 21.80 1.83 -13.03
N ARG A 80 20.81 1.70 -12.15
CA ARG A 80 19.61 0.88 -12.41
C ARG A 80 18.66 1.69 -13.29
N LYS A 81 17.97 0.99 -14.19
CA LYS A 81 16.96 1.59 -15.09
C LYS A 81 15.54 1.36 -14.61
N ASN A 82 15.33 0.33 -13.79
CA ASN A 82 14.00 -0.09 -13.36
C ASN A 82 13.98 -0.43 -11.87
N TYR A 83 12.80 -0.36 -11.28
CA TYR A 83 12.56 -0.80 -9.91
C TYR A 83 11.17 -1.43 -9.75
N ILE A 84 11.02 -2.25 -8.71
CA ILE A 84 9.73 -2.78 -8.27
C ILE A 84 9.27 -1.99 -7.05
N LEU A 85 8.00 -1.61 -7.04
CA LEU A 85 7.34 -1.00 -5.90
C LEU A 85 6.33 -2.00 -5.31
N LEU A 86 6.46 -2.30 -4.01
CA LEU A 86 5.51 -3.14 -3.28
C LEU A 86 4.75 -2.31 -2.26
N ASP A 87 3.42 -2.37 -2.33
CA ASP A 87 2.52 -1.80 -1.34
C ASP A 87 1.91 -2.90 -0.48
N LYS A 88 2.03 -2.72 0.84
CA LYS A 88 1.45 -3.59 1.87
C LYS A 88 0.22 -2.96 2.55
N ASN A 89 -0.34 -1.89 1.97
CA ASN A 89 -1.38 -1.04 2.57
C ASN A 89 -0.94 -0.39 3.89
N HIS A 90 0.37 -0.22 4.09
CA HIS A 90 0.98 0.35 5.30
C HIS A 90 2.25 1.11 4.93
N TRP A 91 2.53 2.21 5.65
CA TRP A 91 3.80 2.93 5.51
C TRP A 91 4.98 2.07 6.02
N PRO A 92 6.15 2.07 5.35
CA PRO A 92 6.46 2.69 4.05
C PRO A 92 6.22 1.72 2.88
N LEU A 93 6.12 2.28 1.67
CA LEU A 93 6.22 1.49 0.44
C LEU A 93 7.61 0.86 0.35
N ILE A 94 7.70 -0.31 -0.27
CA ILE A 94 8.97 -1.05 -0.39
C ILE A 94 9.46 -0.93 -1.82
N GLY A 95 10.61 -0.30 -2.00
CA GLY A 95 11.27 -0.23 -3.30
C GLY A 95 12.39 -1.25 -3.42
N LEU A 96 12.43 -1.98 -4.53
CA LEU A 96 13.45 -2.98 -4.86
C LEU A 96 14.16 -2.62 -6.16
N THR A 97 15.49 -2.68 -6.15
CA THR A 97 16.35 -2.52 -7.33
C THR A 97 17.36 -3.65 -7.41
N MET A 98 17.64 -4.12 -8.61
CA MET A 98 18.66 -5.13 -8.90
C MET A 98 18.92 -5.12 -10.42
N ASP A 99 19.71 -6.08 -10.92
CA ASP A 99 19.91 -6.23 -12.38
C ASP A 99 18.57 -6.51 -13.08
N ASP A 100 18.33 -5.86 -14.23
CA ASP A 100 17.01 -5.85 -14.90
C ASP A 100 16.45 -7.26 -15.15
N ASN A 101 17.28 -8.19 -15.64
CA ASN A 101 16.85 -9.58 -15.87
C ASN A 101 16.37 -10.26 -14.58
N ILE A 102 17.05 -10.00 -13.46
CA ILE A 102 16.70 -10.57 -12.16
C ILE A 102 15.45 -9.86 -11.61
N LEU A 103 15.37 -8.55 -11.78
CA LEU A 103 14.23 -7.73 -11.35
C LEU A 103 12.94 -8.22 -12.04
N ILE A 104 12.96 -8.42 -13.36
CA ILE A 104 11.81 -8.93 -14.12
C ILE A 104 11.38 -10.32 -13.63
N ASN A 105 12.34 -11.22 -13.38
CA ASN A 105 12.04 -12.57 -12.87
C ASN A 105 11.41 -12.51 -11.46
N VAL A 106 11.93 -11.66 -10.58
CA VAL A 106 11.38 -11.45 -9.24
C VAL A 106 9.99 -10.83 -9.31
N TYR A 107 9.77 -9.84 -10.18
CA TYR A 107 8.46 -9.22 -10.41
C TYR A 107 7.42 -10.25 -10.86
N ASN A 108 7.74 -11.04 -11.89
CA ASN A 108 6.85 -12.06 -12.42
C ASN A 108 6.51 -13.12 -11.36
N LEU A 109 7.50 -13.56 -10.58
CA LEU A 109 7.26 -14.50 -9.48
C LEU A 109 6.35 -13.90 -8.40
N ILE A 110 6.59 -12.65 -7.99
CA ILE A 110 5.73 -11.97 -7.00
C ILE A 110 4.29 -11.90 -7.53
N LYS A 111 4.10 -11.52 -8.80
CA LYS A 111 2.78 -11.47 -9.44
C LYS A 111 2.10 -12.84 -9.46
N GLU A 112 2.81 -13.89 -9.86
CA GLU A 112 2.29 -15.26 -9.86
C GLU A 112 1.87 -15.71 -8.45
N LYS A 113 2.67 -15.42 -7.42
CA LYS A 113 2.36 -15.79 -6.03
C LYS A 113 1.24 -14.96 -5.42
N MET A 114 1.11 -13.69 -5.81
CA MET A 114 -0.05 -12.86 -5.48
C MET A 114 -1.32 -13.42 -6.15
N SER A 115 -1.23 -13.87 -7.41
CA SER A 115 -2.35 -14.44 -8.15
C SER A 115 -2.77 -15.84 -7.71
N SER A 116 -1.81 -16.66 -7.28
CA SER A 116 -2.10 -17.99 -6.71
C SER A 116 -2.82 -17.91 -5.35
N ASN A 117 -2.63 -16.82 -4.61
CA ASN A 117 -3.38 -16.51 -3.38
C ASN A 117 -4.74 -15.82 -3.65
N GLN A 118 -5.02 -15.50 -4.91
CA GLN A 118 -6.13 -14.63 -5.31
C GLN A 118 -7.47 -15.36 -5.41
N SER A 119 -7.50 -16.70 -5.49
CA SER A 119 -8.76 -17.46 -5.39
C SER A 119 -9.50 -17.26 -4.06
N ASN A 120 -8.83 -16.78 -3.01
CA ASN A 120 -9.46 -16.34 -1.75
C ASN A 120 -9.54 -14.82 -1.58
N ILE A 121 -8.79 -14.00 -2.32
CA ILE A 121 -8.75 -12.53 -2.17
C ILE A 121 -9.69 -11.82 -3.17
N TYR A 122 -10.07 -12.47 -4.28
CA TYR A 122 -11.11 -11.93 -5.18
C TYR A 122 -12.50 -11.87 -4.54
N ASN A 123 -12.72 -12.49 -3.37
CA ASN A 123 -13.93 -12.34 -2.57
C ASN A 123 -13.89 -11.16 -1.58
N GLU A 124 -12.75 -10.48 -1.39
CA GLU A 124 -12.62 -9.30 -0.53
C GLU A 124 -12.12 -8.04 -1.27
N LYS A 125 -12.01 -8.07 -2.59
CA LYS A 125 -11.83 -6.84 -3.38
C LYS A 125 -13.14 -6.07 -3.36
N LYS A 126 -13.33 -5.22 -2.35
CA LYS A 126 -14.42 -4.23 -2.35
C LYS A 126 -14.22 -3.33 -3.57
N MET A 127 -15.07 -3.53 -4.58
CA MET A 127 -15.05 -2.73 -5.80
C MET A 127 -15.28 -1.25 -5.42
N PRO A 128 -14.70 -0.30 -6.18
CA PRO A 128 -15.04 1.10 -6.01
C PRO A 128 -16.57 1.26 -6.13
N LEU A 129 -17.17 2.00 -5.21
CA LEU A 129 -18.61 2.26 -5.24
C LEU A 129 -18.97 2.95 -6.56
N GLN A 130 -19.99 2.43 -7.22
CA GLN A 130 -20.58 3.01 -8.41
C GLN A 130 -21.81 3.83 -8.03
N VAL A 131 -22.18 4.79 -8.90
CA VAL A 131 -23.41 5.56 -8.70
C VAL A 131 -24.60 4.61 -8.76
N GLY A 132 -25.46 4.66 -7.73
CA GLY A 132 -26.59 3.76 -7.56
C GLY A 132 -26.33 2.59 -6.62
N ASP A 133 -25.07 2.33 -6.24
CA ASP A 133 -24.76 1.34 -5.22
C ASP A 133 -25.32 1.76 -3.86
N GLN A 134 -25.78 0.78 -3.09
CA GLN A 134 -26.15 1.02 -1.70
C GLN A 134 -24.90 1.39 -0.90
N ALA A 135 -24.94 2.56 -0.25
CA ALA A 135 -23.84 3.03 0.59
C ALA A 135 -23.55 2.01 1.72
N PRO A 136 -22.28 1.61 1.93
CA PRO A 136 -21.91 0.74 3.03
C PRO A 136 -22.25 1.37 4.37
N ASP A 137 -22.91 0.62 5.24
CA ASP A 137 -23.21 1.10 6.58
C ASP A 137 -21.95 1.17 7.45
N PHE A 138 -21.90 2.18 8.32
CA PHE A 138 -20.81 2.38 9.27
C PHE A 138 -21.33 3.15 10.48
N THR A 139 -20.63 3.02 11.60
CA THR A 139 -20.89 3.76 12.83
C THR A 139 -19.62 4.51 13.23
N LEU A 140 -19.76 5.81 13.50
CA LEU A 140 -18.68 6.69 13.93
C LEU A 140 -19.10 7.45 15.18
N TYR A 141 -18.11 8.03 15.87
CA TYR A 141 -18.36 8.94 16.97
C TYR A 141 -18.45 10.39 16.48
N ASN A 142 -19.47 11.12 16.92
CA ASN A 142 -19.56 12.55 16.71
C ASN A 142 -18.70 13.34 17.71
N THR A 143 -18.75 14.68 17.64
CA THR A 143 -18.01 15.58 18.54
C THR A 143 -18.33 15.35 20.03
N ASP A 144 -19.57 14.95 20.34
CA ASP A 144 -20.02 14.65 21.71
C ASP A 144 -19.68 13.20 22.14
N ARG A 145 -18.90 12.47 21.34
CA ARG A 145 -18.57 11.05 21.52
C ARG A 145 -19.78 10.13 21.56
N LYS A 146 -20.87 10.52 20.89
CA LYS A 146 -22.03 9.66 20.69
C LYS A 146 -21.86 8.90 19.38
N GLU A 147 -22.27 7.64 19.39
CA GLU A 147 -22.34 6.83 18.18
C GLU A 147 -23.40 7.36 17.24
N VAL A 148 -23.03 7.46 15.96
CA VAL A 148 -23.89 7.87 14.86
C VAL A 148 -23.67 6.86 13.74
N SER A 149 -24.74 6.17 13.33
CA SER A 149 -24.71 5.27 12.19
C SER A 149 -25.19 5.95 10.90
N LEU A 150 -24.66 5.55 9.75
CA LEU A 150 -25.11 6.07 8.46
C LEU A 150 -26.59 5.70 8.21
N LYS A 151 -27.00 4.51 8.60
CA LYS A 151 -28.38 4.05 8.49
C LYS A 151 -29.36 4.94 9.27
N ASP A 152 -29.00 5.37 10.48
CA ASP A 152 -29.86 6.25 11.28
C ASP A 152 -30.04 7.62 10.63
N LEU A 153 -29.01 8.14 9.95
CA LEU A 153 -29.08 9.40 9.21
C LEU A 153 -29.92 9.27 7.94
N THR A 154 -29.64 8.24 7.13
CA THR A 154 -30.31 8.01 5.85
C THR A 154 -31.77 7.57 6.01
N SER A 155 -32.15 7.01 7.17
CA SER A 155 -33.56 6.71 7.49
C SER A 155 -34.42 7.97 7.69
N LYS A 156 -33.81 9.12 8.00
CA LYS A 156 -34.51 10.38 8.30
C LYS A 156 -34.51 11.34 7.13
N SER A 157 -33.37 11.46 6.43
CA SER A 157 -33.20 12.39 5.32
C SER A 157 -32.06 11.95 4.41
N ASN A 158 -31.89 12.63 3.28
CA ASN A 158 -30.68 12.50 2.49
C ASN A 158 -29.45 12.87 3.34
N ALA A 159 -28.34 12.15 3.14
CA ALA A 159 -27.08 12.37 3.83
C ALA A 159 -25.97 12.66 2.83
N VAL A 160 -25.16 13.68 3.10
CA VAL A 160 -23.94 14.00 2.35
C VAL A 160 -22.74 13.65 3.24
N LEU A 161 -21.90 12.74 2.77
CA LEU A 161 -20.71 12.30 3.48
C LEU A 161 -19.46 12.96 2.89
N LEU A 162 -18.77 13.78 3.69
CA LEU A 162 -17.56 14.49 3.29
C LEU A 162 -16.35 13.87 4.00
N PHE A 163 -15.37 13.42 3.22
CA PHE A 163 -14.08 12.96 3.74
C PHE A 163 -13.05 14.07 3.57
N PHE A 164 -12.33 14.38 4.63
CA PHE A 164 -11.22 15.34 4.60
C PHE A 164 -9.99 14.73 5.28
N PRO A 165 -8.75 14.98 4.79
CA PRO A 165 -7.55 14.33 5.30
C PRO A 165 -7.22 14.65 6.75
N LEU A 166 -7.41 15.91 7.16
CA LEU A 166 -7.04 16.39 8.49
C LEU A 166 -7.85 17.62 8.90
N ALA A 167 -8.35 17.62 10.13
CA ALA A 167 -9.04 18.77 10.72
C ALA A 167 -8.08 19.97 10.91
N PHE A 168 -8.64 21.19 10.92
CA PHE A 168 -7.90 22.43 11.21
C PHE A 168 -6.81 22.82 10.20
N THR A 169 -6.88 22.30 8.97
CA THR A 169 -6.06 22.79 7.85
C THR A 169 -6.82 23.88 7.10
N SER A 170 -6.12 24.90 6.57
CA SER A 170 -6.75 26.08 5.94
C SER A 170 -7.63 25.70 4.74
N VAL A 171 -7.14 24.81 3.88
CA VAL A 171 -7.86 24.34 2.69
C VAL A 171 -9.11 23.55 3.07
N CYS A 172 -8.99 22.51 3.91
CA CYS A 172 -10.16 21.71 4.31
C CYS A 172 -11.17 22.53 5.10
N THR A 173 -10.72 23.50 5.91
CA THR A 173 -11.63 24.42 6.62
C THR A 173 -12.45 25.23 5.62
N GLN A 174 -11.82 25.74 4.58
CA GLN A 174 -12.51 26.50 3.53
C GLN A 174 -13.53 25.62 2.80
N GLU A 175 -13.15 24.41 2.38
CA GLU A 175 -14.04 23.47 1.68
C GLU A 175 -15.27 23.08 2.53
N LEU A 176 -15.06 22.75 3.81
CA LEU A 176 -16.14 22.37 4.72
C LEU A 176 -17.06 23.56 5.05
N CYS A 177 -16.51 24.78 5.17
CA CYS A 177 -17.31 25.99 5.33
C CYS A 177 -18.18 26.25 4.09
N SER A 178 -17.64 26.10 2.88
CA SER A 178 -18.43 26.24 1.65
C SER A 178 -19.56 25.21 1.58
N ALA A 179 -19.28 23.94 1.92
CA ALA A 179 -20.32 22.90 1.96
C ALA A 179 -21.42 23.20 2.99
N ARG A 180 -21.05 23.73 4.17
CA ARG A 180 -22.00 24.19 5.19
C ARG A 180 -22.88 25.33 4.67
N ASP A 181 -22.28 26.32 4.05
CA ASP A 181 -23.00 27.52 3.58
C ASP A 181 -23.97 27.17 2.43
N ASP A 182 -23.65 26.13 1.66
CA ASP A 182 -24.46 25.59 0.57
C ASP A 182 -25.44 24.48 0.98
N ILE A 183 -25.61 24.19 2.27
CA ILE A 183 -26.36 23.01 2.74
C ILE A 183 -27.81 22.96 2.25
N LYS A 184 -28.43 24.14 2.04
CA LYS A 184 -29.79 24.27 1.49
C LYS A 184 -29.97 23.63 0.11
N LYS A 185 -28.90 23.45 -0.66
CA LYS A 185 -28.95 22.76 -1.96
C LYS A 185 -29.36 21.29 -1.84
N TYR A 186 -29.23 20.70 -0.65
CA TYR A 186 -29.51 19.29 -0.36
C TYR A 186 -30.86 19.05 0.34
N GLU A 187 -31.60 20.10 0.69
CA GLU A 187 -32.93 20.03 1.33
C GLU A 187 -34.07 19.76 0.32
N LYS A 188 -33.86 18.84 -0.63
CA LYS A 188 -34.87 18.45 -1.63
C LYS A 188 -35.85 17.41 -1.10
#